data_AF-A0A4Q3UMD2-F1
#
_entry.id   AF-A0A4Q3UMD2-F1
#
_cell.length_a   1.000
_cell.length_b   1.000
_cell.length_c   1.000
_cell.angle_alpha   90.00
_cell.angle_beta   90.00
_cell.angle_gamma   90.00
#
_symmetry.space_group_name_H-M   'P 1'
#
loop_
_entity.id
_entity.type
_entity.pdbx_description
1 polymer ?
#
loop_
_entity_poly.entity_id
_entity_poly.type
_entity_poly.pdbx_seq_one_letter_code
_entity_poly.pdbx_strand_id
1 'polypeptide(L)'
;GLIADYDQSHDAAVLTAARRQTDVLISEIGPGKTNIADVGEWNGLAASSVLEPVVLLYERTRDAKYLAFAEHIVARWSEPSKRLPAGMRLVEDALAGKNPVQMCAPKSYEMMSCFEGLCELYRVTGKREYLDASVKLAEGIVREEATVVGVGTSQEIWFGGAKHQTGPVQMPMETCVTVTWMKLCDQLLRLTGDVRYADELEKNLYNGLLGAMMPDGKWWSYFSGTMGVRVPSYVQHSDVGLSCCVVNGPRALMLTPFWAFMRSADGPVVNLYAPGTAQIDDVKLEVKGDYPVSDRTEIRVMPAKTGEFTLSLRIPEWSEKTEVRVNGEAQTVTPGYTKIRRIWRAGDR
;
A
#
# COMPACT_ATOMS: atom_id res chain seq x y z
N GLY A 1 -0.65 -14.99 -0.59
CA GLY A 1 -1.03 -16.20 0.18
C GLY A 1 0.20 -17.02 0.47
N LEU A 2 0.53 -17.97 -0.41
CA LEU A 2 1.64 -18.93 -0.21
C LEU A 2 2.99 -18.29 0.14
N ILE A 3 3.36 -17.15 -0.48
CA ILE A 3 4.61 -16.46 -0.13
C ILE A 3 4.62 -15.97 1.32
N ALA A 4 3.53 -15.37 1.78
CA ALA A 4 3.43 -14.87 3.17
C ALA A 4 3.43 -16.03 4.18
N ASP A 5 2.78 -17.14 3.85
CA ASP A 5 2.80 -18.35 4.67
C ASP A 5 4.21 -18.97 4.74
N TYR A 6 4.93 -19.02 3.62
CA TYR A 6 6.34 -19.45 3.61
C TYR A 6 7.25 -18.52 4.43
N ASP A 7 7.06 -17.20 4.33
CA ASP A 7 7.86 -16.23 5.09
C ASP A 7 7.68 -16.40 6.61
N GLN A 8 6.54 -16.93 7.07
CA GLN A 8 6.27 -17.22 8.48
C GLN A 8 6.66 -18.63 8.91
N SER A 9 6.31 -19.64 8.11
CA SER A 9 6.47 -21.06 8.47
C SER A 9 7.84 -21.63 8.09
N HIS A 10 8.49 -21.03 7.09
CA HIS A 10 9.66 -21.58 6.39
C HIS A 10 9.44 -23.00 5.82
N ASP A 11 8.17 -23.40 5.59
CA ASP A 11 7.86 -24.71 5.02
C ASP A 11 8.16 -24.76 3.52
N ALA A 12 9.15 -25.57 3.15
CA ALA A 12 9.56 -25.78 1.77
C ALA A 12 8.42 -26.33 0.87
N ALA A 13 7.45 -27.04 1.43
CA ALA A 13 6.28 -27.53 0.68
C ALA A 13 5.40 -26.38 0.21
N VAL A 14 5.22 -25.34 1.04
CA VAL A 14 4.46 -24.12 0.70
C VAL A 14 5.15 -23.36 -0.45
N LEU A 15 6.47 -23.17 -0.35
CA LEU A 15 7.23 -22.54 -1.44
C LEU A 15 7.16 -23.37 -2.73
N THR A 16 7.21 -24.70 -2.61
CA THR A 16 7.06 -25.61 -3.76
C THR A 16 5.68 -25.48 -4.40
N ALA A 17 4.61 -25.33 -3.61
CA ALA A 17 3.27 -25.07 -4.13
C ALA A 17 3.19 -23.75 -4.90
N ALA A 18 3.80 -22.67 -4.36
CA ALA A 18 3.85 -21.38 -5.03
C ALA A 18 4.58 -21.47 -6.37
N ARG A 19 5.73 -22.16 -6.40
CA ARG A 19 6.49 -22.45 -7.63
C ARG A 19 5.64 -23.16 -8.67
N ARG A 20 4.93 -24.24 -8.29
CA ARG A 20 4.08 -25.01 -9.22
C ARG A 20 2.92 -24.18 -9.76
N GLN A 21 2.28 -23.36 -8.92
CA GLN A 21 1.20 -22.49 -9.36
C GLN A 21 1.69 -21.45 -10.38
N THR A 22 2.83 -20.82 -10.12
CA THR A 22 3.44 -19.87 -11.06
C THR A 22 3.94 -20.55 -12.33
N ASP A 23 4.45 -21.78 -12.25
CA ASP A 23 4.89 -22.55 -13.43
C ASP A 23 3.72 -22.84 -14.39
N VAL A 24 2.52 -23.12 -13.86
CA VAL A 24 1.29 -23.24 -14.67
C VAL A 24 0.93 -21.89 -15.31
N LEU A 25 1.04 -20.80 -14.57
CA LEU A 25 0.77 -19.47 -15.14
C LEU A 25 1.73 -19.16 -16.29
N ILE A 26 3.02 -19.47 -16.14
CA ILE A 26 4.03 -19.32 -17.21
C ILE A 26 3.67 -20.17 -18.42
N SER A 27 3.15 -21.39 -18.25
CA SER A 27 2.79 -22.24 -19.40
C SER A 27 1.61 -21.71 -20.21
N GLU A 28 0.72 -20.93 -19.60
CA GLU A 28 -0.50 -20.38 -20.21
C GLU A 28 -0.31 -18.97 -20.81
N ILE A 29 0.48 -18.11 -20.15
CA ILE A 29 0.63 -16.69 -20.51
C ILE A 29 2.09 -16.21 -20.56
N GLY A 30 3.06 -17.13 -20.56
CA GLY A 30 4.47 -16.81 -20.77
C GLY A 30 4.84 -16.54 -22.24
N PRO A 31 6.14 -16.41 -22.55
CA PRO A 31 6.62 -16.13 -23.90
C PRO A 31 6.07 -17.08 -24.97
N GLY A 32 5.54 -16.51 -26.06
CA GLY A 32 4.93 -17.27 -27.16
C GLY A 32 3.54 -17.83 -26.85
N LYS A 33 2.94 -17.47 -25.71
CA LYS A 33 1.59 -17.86 -25.30
C LYS A 33 0.60 -16.69 -25.41
N THR A 34 -0.58 -16.84 -24.82
CA THR A 34 -1.64 -15.83 -24.85
C THR A 34 -1.15 -14.51 -24.24
N ASN A 35 -1.52 -13.38 -24.86
CA ASN A 35 -1.22 -12.07 -24.28
C ASN A 35 -1.95 -11.92 -22.94
N ILE A 36 -1.22 -11.55 -21.88
CA ILE A 36 -1.85 -11.24 -20.58
C ILE A 36 -2.87 -10.10 -20.69
N ALA A 37 -2.66 -9.15 -21.62
CA ALA A 37 -3.60 -8.07 -21.92
C ALA A 37 -4.89 -8.52 -22.64
N ASP A 38 -4.97 -9.77 -23.09
CA ASP A 38 -6.15 -10.35 -23.77
C ASP A 38 -7.00 -11.25 -22.85
N VAL A 39 -6.59 -11.45 -21.59
CA VAL A 39 -7.27 -12.32 -20.61
C VAL A 39 -7.68 -11.54 -19.36
N GLY A 40 -8.59 -12.09 -18.56
CA GLY A 40 -9.17 -11.41 -17.39
C GLY A 40 -10.18 -10.32 -17.76
N GLU A 41 -10.60 -9.53 -16.79
CA GLU A 41 -11.48 -8.37 -16.99
C GLU A 41 -10.68 -7.08 -17.20
N TRP A 42 -11.38 -5.98 -17.50
CA TRP A 42 -10.82 -4.62 -17.55
C TRP A 42 -9.53 -4.50 -18.37
N ASN A 43 -9.58 -5.05 -19.58
CA ASN A 43 -8.47 -5.01 -20.54
C ASN A 43 -7.14 -5.57 -20.01
N GLY A 44 -7.20 -6.60 -19.16
CA GLY A 44 -6.02 -7.32 -18.69
C GLY A 44 -5.44 -6.82 -17.37
N LEU A 45 -6.05 -5.81 -16.73
CA LEU A 45 -5.62 -5.34 -15.40
C LEU A 45 -5.76 -6.44 -14.34
N ALA A 46 -6.91 -7.12 -14.30
CA ALA A 46 -7.14 -8.23 -13.38
C ALA A 46 -6.08 -9.32 -13.52
N ALA A 47 -5.76 -9.71 -14.76
CA ALA A 47 -4.74 -10.73 -15.02
C ALA A 47 -3.33 -10.26 -14.65
N SER A 48 -3.03 -8.99 -14.91
CA SER A 48 -1.71 -8.38 -14.65
C SER A 48 -1.40 -8.13 -13.17
N SER A 49 -2.42 -8.19 -12.31
CA SER A 49 -2.28 -8.07 -10.84
C SER A 49 -1.43 -9.20 -10.21
N VAL A 50 -1.09 -10.24 -10.98
CA VAL A 50 -0.17 -11.31 -10.56
C VAL A 50 1.31 -10.89 -10.55
N LEU A 51 1.67 -9.70 -11.02
CA LEU A 51 3.06 -9.25 -11.11
C LEU A 51 3.77 -9.28 -9.74
N GLU A 52 3.16 -8.69 -8.71
CA GLU A 52 3.74 -8.64 -7.36
C GLU A 52 4.09 -10.04 -6.81
N PRO A 53 3.15 -11.01 -6.73
CA PRO A 53 3.49 -12.33 -6.19
C PRO A 53 4.53 -13.09 -7.04
N VAL A 54 4.63 -12.85 -8.35
CA VAL A 54 5.68 -13.42 -9.20
C VAL A 54 7.06 -12.86 -8.81
N VAL A 55 7.16 -11.55 -8.60
CA VAL A 55 8.42 -10.92 -8.18
C VAL A 55 8.81 -11.38 -6.77
N LEU A 56 7.87 -11.43 -5.84
CA LEU A 56 8.13 -11.93 -4.48
C LEU A 56 8.60 -13.40 -4.51
N LEU A 57 8.03 -14.24 -5.39
CA LEU A 57 8.52 -15.62 -5.57
C LEU A 57 9.97 -15.65 -6.08
N TYR A 58 10.33 -14.77 -7.02
CA TYR A 58 11.73 -14.62 -7.45
C TYR A 58 12.64 -14.23 -6.29
N GLU A 59 12.25 -13.29 -5.42
CA GLU A 59 13.09 -12.88 -4.29
C GLU A 59 13.43 -14.04 -3.34
N ARG A 60 12.48 -14.95 -3.10
CA ARG A 60 12.66 -16.10 -2.21
C ARG A 60 13.41 -17.26 -2.87
N THR A 61 13.24 -17.45 -4.17
CA THR A 61 13.79 -18.60 -4.89
C THR A 61 15.07 -18.32 -5.64
N ARG A 62 15.30 -17.06 -6.03
CA ARG A 62 16.34 -16.60 -6.98
C ARG A 62 16.34 -17.35 -8.31
N ASP A 63 15.23 -17.98 -8.67
CA ASP A 63 15.07 -18.69 -9.93
C ASP A 63 14.76 -17.69 -11.04
N ALA A 64 15.73 -17.51 -11.95
CA ALA A 64 15.70 -16.47 -13.00
C ALA A 64 14.46 -16.55 -13.90
N LYS A 65 13.81 -17.71 -14.01
CA LYS A 65 12.59 -17.85 -14.82
C LYS A 65 11.43 -16.99 -14.30
N TYR A 66 11.34 -16.77 -12.98
CA TYR A 66 10.28 -15.96 -12.39
C TYR A 66 10.53 -14.47 -12.63
N LEU A 67 11.78 -14.01 -12.57
CA LEU A 67 12.13 -12.64 -12.96
C LEU A 67 11.86 -12.41 -14.45
N ALA A 68 12.29 -13.35 -15.31
CA ALA A 68 12.04 -13.27 -16.75
C ALA A 68 10.54 -13.22 -17.06
N PHE A 69 9.71 -13.96 -16.31
CA PHE A 69 8.26 -13.89 -16.44
C PHE A 69 7.68 -12.57 -15.94
N ALA A 70 8.16 -12.01 -14.83
CA ALA A 70 7.74 -10.69 -14.37
C ALA A 70 8.05 -9.59 -15.39
N GLU A 71 9.26 -9.60 -15.96
CA GLU A 71 9.63 -8.68 -17.05
C GLU A 71 8.79 -8.91 -18.31
N HIS A 72 8.46 -10.16 -18.62
CA HIS A 72 7.54 -10.48 -19.73
C HIS A 72 6.15 -9.87 -19.52
N ILE A 73 5.57 -9.96 -18.32
CA ILE A 73 4.28 -9.35 -18.00
C ILE A 73 4.30 -7.85 -18.32
N VAL A 74 5.30 -7.13 -17.81
CA VAL A 74 5.41 -5.68 -18.01
C VAL A 74 5.64 -5.32 -19.47
N ALA A 75 6.48 -6.08 -20.19
CA ALA A 75 6.69 -5.87 -21.63
C ALA A 75 5.40 -6.01 -22.43
N ARG A 76 4.51 -6.95 -22.06
CA ARG A 76 3.22 -7.14 -22.73
C ARG A 76 2.22 -6.01 -22.49
N TRP A 77 2.41 -5.18 -21.47
CA TRP A 77 1.59 -3.98 -21.29
C TRP A 77 1.82 -2.94 -22.39
N SER A 78 3.04 -2.85 -22.91
CA SER A 78 3.41 -1.90 -23.98
C SER A 78 3.05 -2.39 -25.39
N GLU A 79 2.80 -3.70 -25.55
CA GLU A 79 2.55 -4.31 -26.85
C GLU A 79 1.05 -4.29 -27.21
N PRO A 80 0.70 -4.12 -28.51
CA PRO A 80 -0.67 -4.28 -28.98
C PRO A 80 -1.29 -5.62 -28.56
N SER A 81 -2.56 -5.57 -28.17
CA SER A 81 -3.39 -6.74 -27.87
C SER A 81 -4.66 -6.74 -28.73
N LYS A 82 -5.40 -7.85 -28.73
CA LYS A 82 -6.69 -7.94 -29.43
C LYS A 82 -7.70 -6.96 -28.84
N ARG A 83 -7.64 -6.73 -27.52
CA ARG A 83 -8.54 -5.82 -26.79
C ARG A 83 -8.08 -4.35 -26.84
N LEU A 84 -6.77 -4.13 -26.89
CA LEU A 84 -6.15 -2.80 -26.89
C LEU A 84 -5.12 -2.71 -28.01
N PRO A 85 -5.49 -2.20 -29.19
CA PRO A 85 -4.56 -2.05 -30.32
C PRO A 85 -3.33 -1.18 -30.01
N ALA A 86 -3.42 -0.29 -29.03
CA ALA A 86 -2.31 0.55 -28.58
C ALA A 86 -1.50 -0.05 -27.40
N GLY A 87 -1.92 -1.21 -26.87
CA GLY A 87 -1.43 -1.78 -25.60
C GLY A 87 -2.13 -1.20 -24.37
N MET A 88 -1.88 -1.78 -23.20
CA MET A 88 -2.33 -1.25 -21.90
C MET A 88 -1.60 0.05 -21.53
N ARG A 89 -0.34 0.17 -21.96
CA ARG A 89 0.50 1.36 -21.79
C ARG A 89 0.58 1.89 -20.36
N LEU A 90 0.57 1.00 -19.36
CA LEU A 90 0.48 1.42 -17.95
C LEU A 90 1.66 2.31 -17.53
N VAL A 91 2.88 1.88 -17.82
CA VAL A 91 4.10 2.61 -17.48
C VAL A 91 4.15 3.94 -18.25
N GLU A 92 3.87 3.91 -19.55
CA GLU A 92 3.94 5.06 -20.44
C GLU A 92 2.89 6.11 -20.09
N ASP A 93 1.64 5.70 -19.89
CA ASP A 93 0.54 6.61 -19.58
C ASP A 93 0.73 7.24 -18.18
N ALA A 94 1.25 6.48 -17.21
CA ALA A 94 1.60 7.04 -15.90
C ALA A 94 2.73 8.06 -16.00
N LEU A 95 3.84 7.73 -16.70
CA LEU A 95 4.95 8.66 -16.90
C LEU A 95 4.54 9.91 -17.67
N ALA A 96 3.57 9.81 -18.58
CA ALA A 96 2.97 10.94 -19.29
C ALA A 96 2.04 11.80 -18.40
N GLY A 97 1.81 11.42 -17.14
CA GLY A 97 0.94 12.14 -16.21
C GLY A 97 -0.53 12.03 -16.55
N LYS A 98 -0.94 11.00 -17.31
CA LYS A 98 -2.34 10.78 -17.70
C LYS A 98 -3.20 10.59 -16.45
N ASN A 99 -4.41 11.15 -16.47
CA ASN A 99 -5.35 10.93 -15.38
C ASN A 99 -5.68 9.42 -15.28
N PRO A 100 -5.68 8.80 -14.08
CA PRO A 100 -6.03 7.38 -13.90
C PRO A 100 -7.32 6.96 -14.62
N VAL A 101 -8.37 7.80 -14.64
CA VAL A 101 -9.63 7.48 -15.33
C VAL A 101 -9.49 7.34 -16.85
N GLN A 102 -8.44 7.92 -17.43
CA GLN A 102 -8.19 7.95 -18.88
C GLN A 102 -7.18 6.87 -19.33
N MET A 103 -6.60 6.09 -18.42
CA MET A 103 -5.71 4.98 -18.76
C MET A 103 -6.50 3.84 -19.43
N CYS A 104 -5.86 2.69 -19.67
CA CYS A 104 -6.47 1.59 -20.44
C CYS A 104 -7.81 1.06 -19.91
N ALA A 105 -8.06 1.20 -18.61
CA ALA A 105 -9.36 1.03 -17.96
C ALA A 105 -9.34 1.73 -16.59
N PRO A 106 -10.47 2.22 -16.08
CA PRO A 106 -10.50 2.99 -14.82
C PRO A 106 -10.63 2.11 -13.56
N LYS A 107 -10.52 0.78 -13.67
CA LYS A 107 -10.70 -0.15 -12.55
C LYS A 107 -9.64 0.05 -11.48
N SER A 108 -10.05 0.62 -10.34
CA SER A 108 -9.15 1.29 -9.41
C SER A 108 -8.18 0.34 -8.71
N TYR A 109 -8.68 -0.74 -8.10
CA TYR A 109 -7.85 -1.66 -7.33
C TYR A 109 -6.89 -2.45 -8.26
N GLU A 110 -7.38 -2.92 -9.41
CA GLU A 110 -6.58 -3.72 -10.34
C GLU A 110 -5.43 -2.90 -10.95
N MET A 111 -5.72 -1.64 -11.28
CA MET A 111 -4.70 -0.70 -11.71
C MET A 111 -3.63 -0.54 -10.64
N MET A 112 -3.99 -0.17 -9.41
CA MET A 112 -3.00 0.01 -8.34
C MET A 112 -2.20 -1.27 -8.09
N SER A 113 -2.84 -2.45 -8.09
CA SER A 113 -2.17 -3.73 -7.90
C SER A 113 -1.06 -4.01 -8.93
N CYS A 114 -1.25 -3.59 -10.18
CA CYS A 114 -0.20 -3.67 -11.21
C CYS A 114 1.03 -2.81 -10.82
N PHE A 115 0.82 -1.61 -10.27
CA PHE A 115 1.88 -0.69 -9.87
C PHE A 115 2.55 -1.09 -8.55
N GLU A 116 1.85 -1.80 -7.66
CA GLU A 116 2.49 -2.50 -6.55
C GLU A 116 3.48 -3.55 -7.05
N GLY A 117 3.11 -4.29 -8.09
CA GLY A 117 4.01 -5.20 -8.78
C GLY A 117 5.23 -4.49 -9.39
N LEU A 118 5.06 -3.30 -9.96
CA LEU A 118 6.17 -2.48 -10.44
C LEU A 118 7.10 -2.02 -9.30
N CYS A 119 6.56 -1.68 -8.13
CA CYS A 119 7.36 -1.34 -6.96
C CYS A 119 8.25 -2.51 -6.54
N GLU A 120 7.73 -3.74 -6.51
CA GLU A 120 8.56 -4.93 -6.25
C GLU A 120 9.57 -5.18 -7.37
N LEU A 121 9.15 -5.06 -8.64
CA LEU A 121 10.04 -5.27 -9.78
C LEU A 121 11.20 -4.25 -9.78
N TYR A 122 10.95 -3.01 -9.37
CA TYR A 122 11.98 -2.01 -9.16
C TYR A 122 13.03 -2.46 -8.14
N ARG A 123 12.61 -3.05 -7.00
CA ARG A 123 13.56 -3.51 -5.96
C ARG A 123 14.55 -4.53 -6.48
N VAL A 124 14.10 -5.42 -7.37
CA VAL A 124 14.94 -6.51 -7.86
C VAL A 124 15.70 -6.19 -9.15
N THR A 125 15.25 -5.20 -9.93
CA THR A 125 15.87 -4.82 -11.22
C THR A 125 16.64 -3.50 -11.17
N GLY A 126 16.30 -2.59 -10.25
CA GLY A 126 16.84 -1.23 -10.20
C GLY A 126 16.35 -0.31 -11.32
N LYS A 127 15.43 -0.75 -12.20
CA LYS A 127 14.93 0.06 -13.33
C LYS A 127 14.04 1.20 -12.84
N ARG A 128 14.60 2.41 -12.79
CA ARG A 128 13.94 3.61 -12.26
C ARG A 128 12.59 3.92 -12.90
N GLU A 129 12.40 3.58 -14.17
CA GLU A 129 11.13 3.76 -14.88
C GLU A 129 9.92 3.14 -14.14
N TYR A 130 10.11 2.01 -13.45
CA TYR A 130 9.05 1.34 -12.70
C TYR A 130 8.65 2.11 -11.45
N LEU A 131 9.64 2.61 -10.69
CA LEU A 131 9.37 3.47 -9.53
C LEU A 131 8.78 4.81 -9.96
N ASP A 132 9.36 5.45 -10.97
CA ASP A 132 8.94 6.77 -11.43
C ASP A 132 7.50 6.70 -11.97
N ALA A 133 7.11 5.62 -12.66
CA ALA A 133 5.73 5.38 -13.08
C ALA A 133 4.77 5.17 -11.88
N SER A 134 5.16 4.39 -10.87
CA SER A 134 4.35 4.21 -9.65
C SER A 134 4.17 5.51 -8.86
N VAL A 135 5.22 6.33 -8.75
CA VAL A 135 5.12 7.66 -8.14
C VAL A 135 4.16 8.54 -8.95
N LYS A 136 4.30 8.58 -10.28
CA LYS A 136 3.43 9.40 -11.15
C LYS A 136 1.97 8.98 -11.08
N LEU A 137 1.68 7.68 -11.04
CA LEU A 137 0.31 7.20 -10.83
C LEU A 137 -0.21 7.68 -9.47
N ALA A 138 0.54 7.50 -8.39
CA ALA A 138 0.13 7.89 -7.05
C ALA A 138 -0.12 9.41 -6.94
N GLU A 139 0.73 10.23 -7.55
CA GLU A 139 0.50 11.68 -7.68
C GLU A 139 -0.80 12.00 -8.45
N GLY A 140 -1.10 11.22 -9.50
CA GLY A 140 -2.37 11.30 -10.24
C GLY A 140 -3.58 10.95 -9.37
N ILE A 141 -3.51 9.87 -8.60
CA ILE A 141 -4.58 9.43 -7.69
C ILE A 141 -4.82 10.48 -6.60
N VAL A 142 -3.76 10.99 -5.96
CA VAL A 142 -3.90 12.04 -4.93
C VAL A 142 -4.57 13.28 -5.50
N ARG A 143 -4.19 13.69 -6.71
CA ARG A 143 -4.74 14.91 -7.33
C ARG A 143 -6.19 14.76 -7.77
N GLU A 144 -6.55 13.63 -8.37
CA GLU A 144 -7.82 13.48 -9.08
C GLU A 144 -8.87 12.71 -8.27
N GLU A 145 -8.45 11.84 -7.35
CA GLU A 145 -9.32 10.87 -6.68
C GLU A 145 -9.34 11.02 -5.15
N ALA A 146 -8.35 11.66 -4.52
CA ALA A 146 -8.36 11.82 -3.07
C ALA A 146 -9.52 12.71 -2.57
N THR A 147 -10.19 12.21 -1.55
CA THR A 147 -11.27 12.85 -0.81
C THR A 147 -10.83 13.12 0.63
N VAL A 148 -11.67 13.82 1.40
CA VAL A 148 -11.43 14.07 2.83
C VAL A 148 -11.32 12.79 3.67
N VAL A 149 -11.87 11.66 3.23
CA VAL A 149 -11.89 10.38 3.97
C VAL A 149 -11.02 9.26 3.36
N GLY A 150 -10.26 9.55 2.30
CA GLY A 150 -9.47 8.55 1.57
C GLY A 150 -9.63 8.69 0.07
N VAL A 151 -9.40 7.63 -0.71
CA VAL A 151 -9.58 7.67 -2.17
C VAL A 151 -11.03 7.43 -2.59
N GLY A 152 -11.53 8.29 -3.48
CA GLY A 152 -12.90 8.25 -3.98
C GLY A 152 -13.03 7.36 -5.21
N THR A 153 -13.99 6.45 -5.18
CA THR A 153 -14.41 5.67 -6.35
C THR A 153 -15.92 5.69 -6.48
N SER A 154 -16.40 5.37 -7.68
CA SER A 154 -17.81 5.10 -7.98
C SER A 154 -17.86 3.77 -8.71
N GLN A 155 -18.68 2.82 -8.23
CA GLN A 155 -18.79 1.49 -8.86
C GLN A 155 -17.41 0.85 -9.14
N GLU A 156 -16.50 0.92 -8.16
CA GLU A 156 -15.17 0.29 -8.21
C GLU A 156 -14.17 0.91 -9.20
N ILE A 157 -14.53 2.03 -9.85
CA ILE A 157 -13.69 2.73 -10.83
C ILE A 157 -13.31 4.14 -10.38
N TRP A 158 -12.21 4.65 -10.94
CA TRP A 158 -11.81 6.05 -10.88
C TRP A 158 -12.84 6.90 -11.62
N PHE A 159 -13.15 8.06 -11.06
CA PHE A 159 -14.21 8.92 -11.59
C PHE A 159 -14.00 10.41 -11.33
N GLY A 160 -12.81 10.81 -10.86
CA GLY A 160 -12.53 12.16 -10.39
C GLY A 160 -13.09 12.40 -9.00
N GLY A 161 -12.88 11.47 -8.06
CA GLY A 161 -13.40 11.52 -6.70
C GLY A 161 -13.15 12.84 -5.97
N ALA A 162 -11.99 13.47 -6.19
CA ALA A 162 -11.66 14.76 -5.57
C ALA A 162 -12.66 15.87 -5.92
N LYS A 163 -13.18 15.89 -7.16
CA LYS A 163 -14.13 16.91 -7.63
C LYS A 163 -15.58 16.57 -7.30
N HIS A 164 -15.90 15.30 -7.08
CA HIS A 164 -17.27 14.82 -6.92
C HIS A 164 -17.63 14.42 -5.47
N GLN A 165 -16.69 14.56 -4.52
CA GLN A 165 -16.86 14.11 -3.13
C GLN A 165 -18.00 14.77 -2.32
N THR A 166 -18.52 15.92 -2.76
CA THR A 166 -19.63 16.64 -2.09
C THR A 166 -21.01 16.27 -2.63
N GLY A 167 -21.08 15.55 -3.76
CA GLY A 167 -22.32 15.11 -4.38
C GLY A 167 -22.70 13.67 -4.02
N PRO A 168 -23.92 13.24 -4.35
CA PRO A 168 -24.28 11.82 -4.26
C PRO A 168 -23.45 11.00 -5.26
N VAL A 169 -22.84 9.92 -4.78
CA VAL A 169 -22.02 9.00 -5.58
C VAL A 169 -22.63 7.62 -5.49
N GLN A 170 -22.76 6.94 -6.63
CA GLN A 170 -23.27 5.57 -6.69
C GLN A 170 -22.19 4.58 -6.26
N MET A 171 -22.51 3.69 -5.31
CA MET A 171 -21.58 2.66 -4.83
C MET A 171 -20.18 3.24 -4.52
N PRO A 172 -20.10 4.21 -3.59
CA PRO A 172 -18.89 4.98 -3.37
C PRO A 172 -17.84 4.22 -2.58
N MET A 173 -16.56 4.53 -2.83
CA MET A 173 -15.42 4.15 -1.98
C MET A 173 -15.39 2.65 -1.65
N GLU A 174 -15.00 1.84 -2.62
CA GLU A 174 -14.84 0.40 -2.44
C GLU A 174 -13.71 0.09 -1.44
N THR A 175 -13.96 -0.80 -0.47
CA THR A 175 -12.96 -1.16 0.56
C THR A 175 -11.68 -1.74 -0.03
N CYS A 176 -11.76 -2.57 -1.09
CA CYS A 176 -10.56 -3.08 -1.77
C CYS A 176 -9.69 -1.98 -2.37
N VAL A 177 -10.30 -0.88 -2.83
CA VAL A 177 -9.55 0.26 -3.37
C VAL A 177 -8.80 0.96 -2.26
N THR A 178 -9.45 1.23 -1.12
CA THR A 178 -8.77 1.76 0.08
C THR A 178 -7.60 0.89 0.50
N VAL A 179 -7.80 -0.44 0.57
CA VAL A 179 -6.75 -1.41 0.94
C VAL A 179 -5.56 -1.34 -0.03
N THR A 180 -5.82 -1.34 -1.33
CA THR A 180 -4.77 -1.36 -2.35
C THR A 180 -4.05 -0.01 -2.43
N TRP A 181 -4.75 1.10 -2.18
CA TRP A 181 -4.14 2.42 -2.03
C TRP A 181 -3.19 2.48 -0.84
N MET A 182 -3.63 1.99 0.33
CA MET A 182 -2.76 1.91 1.50
C MET A 182 -1.52 1.05 1.21
N LYS A 183 -1.68 -0.08 0.54
CA LYS A 183 -0.56 -0.96 0.20
C LYS A 183 0.42 -0.28 -0.79
N LEU A 184 -0.09 0.41 -1.81
CA LEU A 184 0.75 1.21 -2.71
C LEU A 184 1.47 2.35 -1.98
N CYS A 185 0.82 3.05 -1.06
CA CYS A 185 1.44 4.08 -0.23
C CYS A 185 2.55 3.51 0.66
N ASP A 186 2.35 2.34 1.29
CA ASP A 186 3.42 1.66 2.05
C ASP A 186 4.63 1.33 1.15
N GLN A 187 4.38 0.80 -0.04
CA GLN A 187 5.43 0.50 -1.01
C GLN A 187 6.23 1.75 -1.38
N LEU A 188 5.55 2.85 -1.68
CA LEU A 188 6.17 4.12 -2.05
C LEU A 188 6.87 4.78 -0.87
N LEU A 189 6.30 4.73 0.34
CA LEU A 189 6.94 5.20 1.56
C LEU A 189 8.28 4.49 1.80
N ARG A 190 8.31 3.16 1.65
CA ARG A 190 9.53 2.35 1.76
C ARG A 190 10.58 2.66 0.69
N LEU A 191 10.15 3.01 -0.52
CA LEU A 191 11.05 3.25 -1.66
C LEU A 191 11.57 4.68 -1.74
N THR A 192 10.81 5.65 -1.23
CA THR A 192 11.08 7.09 -1.42
C THR A 192 11.36 7.82 -0.12
N GLY A 193 10.87 7.33 1.02
CA GLY A 193 10.86 8.06 2.28
C GLY A 193 9.97 9.31 2.27
N ASP A 194 9.11 9.47 1.26
CA ASP A 194 8.23 10.64 1.16
C ASP A 194 7.08 10.53 2.17
N VAL A 195 7.08 11.46 3.11
CA VAL A 195 6.13 11.54 4.23
C VAL A 195 4.68 11.61 3.79
N ARG A 196 4.39 12.14 2.60
CA ARG A 196 3.01 12.28 2.10
C ARG A 196 2.30 10.93 2.00
N TYR A 197 3.04 9.85 1.75
CA TYR A 197 2.48 8.51 1.74
C TYR A 197 2.11 8.01 3.14
N ALA A 198 2.84 8.41 4.18
CA ALA A 198 2.47 8.13 5.57
C ALA A 198 1.22 8.91 5.99
N ASP A 199 1.05 10.14 5.49
CA ASP A 199 -0.16 10.94 5.72
C ASP A 199 -1.38 10.31 5.03
N GLU A 200 -1.21 9.82 3.78
CA GLU A 200 -2.25 9.05 3.10
C GLU A 200 -2.58 7.75 3.82
N LEU A 201 -1.58 7.02 4.33
CA LEU A 201 -1.77 5.80 5.11
C LEU A 201 -2.62 6.06 6.36
N GLU A 202 -2.29 7.10 7.14
CA GLU A 202 -3.04 7.45 8.35
C GLU A 202 -4.46 7.93 8.03
N LYS A 203 -4.62 8.80 7.02
CA LYS A 203 -5.94 9.27 6.58
C LYS A 203 -6.83 8.10 6.18
N ASN A 204 -6.31 7.16 5.39
CA ASN A 204 -7.08 6.01 4.94
C ASN A 204 -7.29 4.98 6.06
N LEU A 205 -6.36 4.82 7.00
CA LEU A 205 -6.54 3.96 8.17
C LEU A 205 -7.74 4.43 9.00
N TYR A 206 -7.73 5.67 9.48
CA TYR A 206 -8.73 6.14 10.43
C TYR A 206 -10.09 6.48 9.80
N ASN A 207 -10.12 6.80 8.50
CA ASN A 207 -11.35 7.16 7.80
C ASN A 207 -11.86 6.04 6.91
N GLY A 208 -11.24 5.83 5.74
CA GLY A 208 -11.73 4.88 4.73
C GLY A 208 -11.78 3.43 5.21
N LEU A 209 -10.73 2.95 5.88
CA LEU A 209 -10.58 1.56 6.30
C LEU A 209 -11.42 1.29 7.56
N LEU A 210 -11.11 1.94 8.69
CA LEU A 210 -11.87 1.71 9.92
C LEU A 210 -13.35 2.12 9.79
N GLY A 211 -13.68 3.10 8.94
CA GLY A 211 -15.06 3.46 8.62
C GLY A 211 -15.81 2.40 7.81
N ALA A 212 -15.10 1.52 7.10
CA ALA A 212 -15.69 0.38 6.39
C ALA A 212 -15.82 -0.87 7.28
N MET A 213 -15.11 -0.94 8.40
CA MET A 213 -15.17 -2.05 9.33
C MET A 213 -16.45 -2.01 10.17
N MET A 214 -17.11 -3.15 10.35
CA MET A 214 -18.25 -3.24 11.28
C MET A 214 -17.80 -2.93 12.72
N PRO A 215 -18.66 -2.35 13.58
CA PRO A 215 -18.30 -2.01 14.96
C PRO A 215 -17.79 -3.19 15.80
N ASP A 216 -18.21 -4.42 15.51
CA ASP A 216 -17.75 -5.63 16.20
C ASP A 216 -16.48 -6.24 15.59
N GLY A 217 -15.92 -5.63 14.53
CA GLY A 217 -14.72 -6.06 13.83
C GLY A 217 -14.87 -7.35 13.02
N LYS A 218 -16.07 -7.95 12.94
CA LYS A 218 -16.26 -9.27 12.32
C LYS A 218 -16.46 -9.24 10.82
N TRP A 219 -16.82 -8.09 10.27
CA TRP A 219 -17.14 -7.94 8.85
C TRP A 219 -16.80 -6.54 8.35
N TRP A 220 -16.94 -6.37 7.04
CA TRP A 220 -16.59 -5.13 6.34
C TRP A 220 -17.72 -4.75 5.39
N SER A 221 -17.91 -3.45 5.19
CA SER A 221 -18.73 -2.94 4.09
C SER A 221 -18.01 -3.10 2.76
N TYR A 222 -18.77 -3.20 1.68
CA TYR A 222 -18.20 -3.16 0.33
C TYR A 222 -17.95 -1.72 -0.11
N PHE A 223 -18.93 -0.84 0.12
CA PHE A 223 -18.94 0.56 -0.32
C PHE A 223 -19.20 1.47 0.89
N SER A 224 -18.30 2.40 1.17
CA SER A 224 -18.32 3.22 2.39
C SER A 224 -18.28 4.71 2.09
N GLY A 225 -19.36 5.25 1.54
CA GLY A 225 -19.46 6.69 1.25
C GLY A 225 -19.54 7.58 2.49
N THR A 226 -19.44 8.88 2.25
CA THR A 226 -19.70 9.95 3.23
C THR A 226 -21.19 10.21 3.45
N MET A 227 -22.04 9.68 2.57
CA MET A 227 -23.50 9.82 2.60
C MET A 227 -24.18 8.45 2.62
N GLY A 228 -25.36 8.38 3.24
CA GLY A 228 -26.20 7.17 3.26
C GLY A 228 -25.88 6.23 4.41
N VAL A 229 -26.25 4.95 4.23
CA VAL A 229 -26.11 3.90 5.25
C VAL A 229 -25.05 2.92 4.81
N ARG A 230 -24.07 2.67 5.68
CA ARG A 230 -23.10 1.60 5.50
C ARG A 230 -23.76 0.27 5.82
N VAL A 231 -23.65 -0.67 4.90
CA VAL A 231 -24.19 -2.03 5.07
C VAL A 231 -23.06 -3.04 5.03
N PRO A 232 -23.20 -4.20 5.71
CA PRO A 232 -22.28 -5.32 5.53
C PRO A 232 -22.10 -5.64 4.04
N SER A 233 -20.87 -5.93 3.62
CA SER A 233 -20.61 -6.42 2.28
C SER A 233 -21.50 -7.63 2.01
N TYR A 234 -22.15 -7.63 0.85
CA TYR A 234 -22.86 -8.80 0.35
C TYR A 234 -21.87 -9.91 0.01
N VAL A 235 -22.30 -11.15 0.14
CA VAL A 235 -21.54 -12.33 -0.30
C VAL A 235 -21.59 -12.36 -1.82
N GLN A 236 -20.45 -12.13 -2.46
CA GLN A 236 -20.33 -12.19 -3.92
C GLN A 236 -20.01 -13.60 -4.43
N HIS A 237 -19.27 -14.38 -3.64
CA HIS A 237 -18.83 -15.72 -4.01
C HIS A 237 -19.50 -16.72 -3.06
N SER A 238 -20.61 -17.30 -3.53
CA SER A 238 -21.46 -18.19 -2.74
C SER A 238 -20.78 -19.50 -2.32
N ASP A 239 -19.81 -19.94 -3.10
CA ASP A 239 -18.98 -21.12 -2.87
C ASP A 239 -18.02 -20.96 -1.67
N VAL A 240 -17.50 -19.75 -1.46
CA VAL A 240 -16.63 -19.43 -0.31
C VAL A 240 -17.33 -18.64 0.80
N GLY A 241 -18.56 -18.19 0.58
CA GLY A 241 -19.34 -17.43 1.56
C GLY A 241 -18.76 -16.04 1.88
N LEU A 242 -17.97 -15.47 0.97
CA LEU A 242 -17.19 -14.25 1.20
C LEU A 242 -17.23 -13.29 0.00
N SER A 243 -16.75 -12.06 0.23
CA SER A 243 -16.43 -11.09 -0.82
C SER A 243 -14.96 -10.67 -0.74
N CYS A 244 -14.44 -10.07 -1.80
CA CYS A 244 -13.09 -9.52 -1.84
C CYS A 244 -12.84 -8.50 -0.71
N CYS A 245 -13.81 -7.63 -0.42
CA CYS A 245 -13.69 -6.59 0.61
C CYS A 245 -13.55 -7.18 2.02
N VAL A 246 -14.27 -8.27 2.31
CA VAL A 246 -14.24 -8.94 3.62
C VAL A 246 -12.88 -9.59 3.89
N VAL A 247 -12.22 -10.10 2.86
CA VAL A 247 -10.90 -10.72 2.99
C VAL A 247 -9.75 -9.72 2.88
N ASN A 248 -9.94 -8.59 2.18
CA ASN A 248 -8.90 -7.57 2.01
C ASN A 248 -8.89 -6.53 3.15
N GLY A 249 -10.03 -6.17 3.74
CA GLY A 249 -10.07 -5.22 4.86
C GLY A 249 -9.11 -5.57 6.00
N PRO A 250 -9.11 -6.82 6.51
CA PRO A 250 -8.15 -7.25 7.53
C PRO A 250 -6.69 -7.17 7.09
N ARG A 251 -6.39 -7.32 5.79
CA ARG A 251 -5.01 -7.25 5.28
C ARG A 251 -4.43 -5.85 5.42
N ALA A 252 -5.21 -4.80 5.15
CA ALA A 252 -4.75 -3.43 5.39
C ALA A 252 -4.61 -3.12 6.89
N LEU A 253 -5.49 -3.66 7.74
CA LEU A 253 -5.35 -3.50 9.19
C LEU A 253 -4.05 -4.14 9.70
N MET A 254 -3.70 -5.31 9.17
CA MET A 254 -2.44 -6.00 9.50
C MET A 254 -1.21 -5.40 8.82
N LEU A 255 -1.38 -4.50 7.85
CA LEU A 255 -0.30 -3.71 7.28
C LEU A 255 0.13 -2.58 8.23
N THR A 256 -0.78 -2.09 9.08
CA THR A 256 -0.56 -0.94 9.97
C THR A 256 0.72 -0.98 10.80
N PRO A 257 1.05 -2.07 11.52
CA PRO A 257 2.26 -2.09 12.34
C PRO A 257 3.56 -1.88 11.53
N PHE A 258 3.59 -2.32 10.26
CA PHE A 258 4.80 -2.28 9.43
C PHE A 258 5.16 -0.88 8.93
N TRP A 259 4.16 -0.03 8.67
CA TRP A 259 4.41 1.36 8.33
C TRP A 259 4.34 2.28 9.54
N ALA A 260 3.62 1.92 10.61
CA ALA A 260 3.56 2.70 11.85
C ALA A 260 4.95 2.92 12.45
N PHE A 261 5.80 1.89 12.40
CA PHE A 261 7.17 1.89 12.89
C PHE A 261 8.10 1.30 11.84
N MET A 262 9.06 2.09 11.38
CA MET A 262 10.01 1.70 10.35
C MET A 262 11.44 1.92 10.82
N ARG A 263 12.40 1.49 9.99
CA ARG A 263 13.81 1.82 10.17
C ARG A 263 14.34 2.55 8.95
N SER A 264 15.21 3.53 9.20
CA SER A 264 16.05 4.18 8.20
C SER A 264 17.50 3.73 8.37
N ALA A 265 18.41 4.23 7.53
CA ALA A 265 19.85 4.01 7.73
C ALA A 265 20.37 4.65 9.04
N ASP A 266 19.69 5.68 9.55
CA ASP A 266 20.14 6.48 10.70
C ASP A 266 19.49 6.06 12.03
N GLY A 267 18.48 5.18 11.99
CA GLY A 267 17.76 4.70 13.16
C GLY A 267 16.24 4.60 12.97
N PRO A 268 15.49 4.42 14.10
CA PRO A 268 14.04 4.27 14.11
C PRO A 268 13.26 5.44 13.49
N VAL A 269 12.15 5.10 12.83
CA VAL A 269 11.19 6.06 12.26
C VAL A 269 9.80 5.76 12.84
N VAL A 270 9.18 6.78 13.43
CA VAL A 270 7.81 6.71 13.98
C VAL A 270 6.89 7.46 13.02
N ASN A 271 6.00 6.73 12.37
CA ASN A 271 4.96 7.30 11.52
C ASN A 271 3.64 7.43 12.27
N LEU A 272 3.20 6.42 13.01
CA LEU A 272 1.90 6.44 13.68
C LEU A 272 2.06 6.58 15.21
N TYR A 273 1.23 7.41 15.82
CA TYR A 273 1.29 7.75 17.25
C TYR A 273 0.31 6.95 18.13
N ALA A 274 -0.28 5.89 17.58
CA ALA A 274 -1.17 5.00 18.30
C ALA A 274 -0.45 4.30 19.48
N PRO A 275 -1.13 4.10 20.63
CA PRO A 275 -0.51 3.46 21.79
C PRO A 275 -0.09 2.03 21.49
N GLY A 276 1.10 1.64 21.93
CA GLY A 276 1.65 0.33 21.65
C GLY A 276 3.15 0.23 21.89
N THR A 277 3.74 -0.89 21.45
CA THR A 277 5.18 -1.14 21.54
C THR A 277 5.73 -1.61 20.22
N ALA A 278 6.92 -1.15 19.86
CA ALA A 278 7.65 -1.61 18.70
C ALA A 278 9.09 -1.99 19.07
N GLN A 279 9.62 -3.04 18.44
CA GLN A 279 11.03 -3.40 18.49
C GLN A 279 11.62 -3.12 17.11
N ILE A 280 12.58 -2.19 17.04
CA ILE A 280 13.27 -1.80 15.80
C ILE A 280 14.76 -2.02 16.06
N ASP A 281 15.33 -3.03 15.42
CA ASP A 281 16.68 -3.52 15.69
C ASP A 281 16.89 -3.76 17.21
N ASP A 282 17.79 -3.04 17.87
CA ASP A 282 18.07 -3.13 19.30
C ASP A 282 17.38 -2.02 20.14
N VAL A 283 16.45 -1.26 19.54
CA VAL A 283 15.70 -0.18 20.19
C VAL A 283 14.24 -0.56 20.37
N LYS A 284 13.79 -0.64 21.63
CA LYS A 284 12.37 -0.75 21.95
C LYS A 284 11.76 0.65 22.09
N LEU A 285 10.63 0.87 21.43
CA LEU A 285 9.80 2.07 21.61
C LEU A 285 8.51 1.68 22.33
N GLU A 286 8.10 2.47 23.32
CA GLU A 286 6.79 2.36 23.98
C GLU A 286 6.05 3.68 23.81
N VAL A 287 4.94 3.64 23.09
CA VAL A 287 4.09 4.79 22.79
C VAL A 287 2.89 4.78 23.74
N LYS A 288 2.74 5.88 24.49
CA LYS A 288 1.63 6.09 25.44
C LYS A 288 0.80 7.29 25.04
N GLY A 289 -0.49 7.20 25.31
CA GLY A 289 -1.49 8.19 24.95
C GLY A 289 -2.76 7.49 24.49
N ASP A 290 -3.65 8.27 23.89
CA ASP A 290 -4.93 7.80 23.35
C ASP A 290 -5.16 8.33 21.92
N TYR A 291 -4.09 8.73 21.22
CA TYR A 291 -4.16 9.10 19.80
C TYR A 291 -4.93 8.03 19.01
N PRO A 292 -5.93 8.41 18.19
CA PRO A 292 -6.21 9.76 17.69
C PRO A 292 -7.20 10.61 18.51
N VAL A 293 -7.57 10.20 19.74
CA VAL A 293 -8.54 10.94 20.57
C VAL A 293 -7.95 12.23 21.12
N SER A 294 -6.72 12.20 21.64
CA SER A 294 -5.95 13.41 21.98
C SER A 294 -4.78 13.63 21.03
N ASP A 295 -4.23 14.85 21.10
CA ASP A 295 -3.08 15.33 20.34
C ASP A 295 -1.74 15.16 21.08
N ARG A 296 -1.73 14.43 22.20
CA ARG A 296 -0.54 14.25 23.05
C ARG A 296 -0.11 12.79 23.14
N THR A 297 1.16 12.55 22.82
CA THR A 297 1.79 11.23 22.88
C THR A 297 3.12 11.30 23.63
N GLU A 298 3.43 10.31 24.47
CA GLU A 298 4.75 10.09 25.08
C GLU A 298 5.38 8.88 24.40
N ILE A 299 6.64 8.98 23.96
CA ILE A 299 7.38 7.87 23.37
C ILE A 299 8.59 7.58 24.26
N ARG A 300 8.59 6.45 24.97
CA ARG A 300 9.77 6.00 25.71
C ARG A 300 10.71 5.25 24.79
N VAL A 301 11.97 5.68 24.78
CA VAL A 301 13.06 5.09 24.00
C VAL A 301 13.90 4.20 24.91
N MET A 302 14.01 2.93 24.55
CA MET A 302 14.71 1.91 25.34
C MET A 302 15.71 1.16 24.46
N PRO A 303 16.88 1.75 24.17
CA PRO A 303 17.93 1.04 23.45
C PRO A 303 18.56 -0.02 24.36
N ALA A 304 18.95 -1.16 23.79
CA ALA A 304 19.61 -2.24 24.54
C ALA A 304 20.94 -1.80 25.17
N LYS A 305 21.62 -0.85 24.52
CA LYS A 305 22.82 -0.17 25.02
C LYS A 305 22.71 1.32 24.74
N THR A 306 23.29 2.15 25.62
CA THR A 306 23.43 3.58 25.33
C THR A 306 24.22 3.77 24.04
N GLY A 307 23.69 4.57 23.11
CA GLY A 307 24.28 4.77 21.79
C GLY A 307 23.76 6.02 21.10
N GLU A 308 24.49 6.51 20.11
CA GLU A 308 24.06 7.61 19.25
C GLU A 308 23.26 7.05 18.07
N PHE A 309 22.05 7.56 17.86
CA PHE A 309 21.25 7.30 16.66
C PHE A 309 20.23 8.42 16.45
N THR A 310 19.57 8.40 15.29
CA THR A 310 18.50 9.34 14.95
C THR A 310 17.15 8.68 15.19
N LEU A 311 16.31 9.31 16.00
CA LEU A 311 14.88 9.03 16.04
C LEU A 311 14.18 10.01 15.08
N SER A 312 13.52 9.48 14.05
CA SER A 312 12.75 10.30 13.10
C SER A 312 11.27 10.24 13.46
N LEU A 313 10.68 11.40 13.73
CA LEU A 313 9.26 11.54 14.08
C LEU A 313 8.53 12.19 12.90
N ARG A 314 7.48 11.55 12.39
CA ARG A 314 6.62 12.15 11.37
C ARG A 314 5.92 13.37 11.95
N ILE A 315 5.98 14.51 11.27
CA ILE A 315 5.18 15.69 11.54
C ILE A 315 4.16 15.77 10.41
N PRO A 316 2.94 15.28 10.64
CA PRO A 316 2.02 15.13 9.53
C PRO A 316 1.48 16.46 9.03
N GLU A 317 1.08 16.50 7.76
CA GLU A 317 0.76 17.75 7.06
C GLU A 317 -0.34 18.58 7.75
N TRP A 318 -1.32 17.92 8.36
CA TRP A 318 -2.49 18.55 9.00
C TRP A 318 -2.25 19.26 10.36
N SER A 319 -1.00 19.37 10.84
CA SER A 319 -0.65 19.82 12.20
C SER A 319 0.13 21.10 12.07
N GLU A 320 -0.61 22.18 12.23
CA GLU A 320 -0.08 23.53 12.08
C GLU A 320 0.87 23.90 13.24
N LYS A 321 0.70 23.26 14.41
CA LYS A 321 1.47 23.55 15.62
C LYS A 321 1.84 22.25 16.31
N THR A 322 3.10 21.85 16.16
CA THR A 322 3.65 20.67 16.83
C THR A 322 4.76 21.08 17.77
N GLU A 323 4.71 20.58 19.01
CA GLU A 323 5.80 20.68 19.97
C GLU A 323 6.42 19.31 20.21
N VAL A 324 7.75 19.23 20.14
CA VAL A 324 8.50 18.02 20.53
C VAL A 324 9.43 18.37 21.67
N ARG A 325 9.44 17.53 22.70
CA ARG A 325 10.34 17.65 23.86
C ARG A 325 11.02 16.31 24.09
N VAL A 326 12.30 16.35 24.45
CA VAL A 326 13.03 15.17 24.90
C VAL A 326 13.52 15.44 26.31
N ASN A 327 13.08 14.63 27.28
CA ASN A 327 13.33 14.82 28.69
C ASN A 327 12.98 16.24 29.20
N GLY A 328 11.94 16.84 28.62
CA GLY A 328 11.46 18.19 28.95
C GLY A 328 12.07 19.33 28.11
N GLU A 329 13.17 19.07 27.40
CA GLU A 329 13.86 20.06 26.56
C GLU A 329 13.24 20.13 25.17
N ALA A 330 12.82 21.33 24.76
CA ALA A 330 12.22 21.56 23.45
C ALA A 330 13.18 21.25 22.30
N GLN A 331 12.67 20.62 21.25
CA GLN A 331 13.40 20.33 20.02
C GLN A 331 12.89 21.20 18.88
N THR A 332 13.77 21.52 17.91
CA THR A 332 13.35 22.16 16.68
C THR A 332 12.55 21.18 15.83
N VAL A 333 11.31 21.55 15.52
CA VAL A 333 10.41 20.75 14.67
C VAL A 333 10.59 21.15 13.21
N THR A 334 10.73 20.16 12.34
CA THR A 334 10.77 20.32 10.89
C THR A 334 9.58 19.56 10.26
N PRO A 335 8.86 20.15 9.30
CA PRO A 335 7.79 19.45 8.57
C PRO A 335 8.28 18.15 7.94
N GLY A 336 7.38 17.18 7.80
CA GLY A 336 7.70 15.86 7.27
C GLY A 336 8.33 14.97 8.32
N TYR A 337 9.67 14.90 8.41
CA TYR A 337 10.35 14.13 9.46
C TYR A 337 11.23 15.02 10.32
N THR A 338 10.85 15.20 11.58
CA THR A 338 11.73 15.78 12.59
C THR A 338 12.74 14.74 13.03
N LYS A 339 14.01 14.96 12.70
CA LYS A 339 15.13 14.06 13.02
C LYS A 339 15.83 14.50 14.29
N ILE A 340 15.82 13.64 15.30
CA ILE A 340 16.47 13.90 16.59
C ILE A 340 17.66 12.95 16.74
N ARG A 341 18.85 13.47 16.45
CA ARG A 341 20.11 12.74 16.62
C ARG A 341 20.74 13.08 17.96
N ARG A 342 20.90 12.08 18.83
CA ARG A 342 21.55 12.22 20.14
C ARG A 342 22.03 10.88 20.67
N ILE A 343 22.74 10.92 21.78
CA ILE A 343 23.01 9.74 22.60
C ILE A 343 21.74 9.42 23.40
N TRP A 344 21.11 8.29 23.09
CA TRP A 344 19.91 7.82 23.75
C TRP A 344 20.24 6.85 24.88
N ARG A 345 19.52 6.99 25.99
CA ARG A 345 19.58 6.10 27.17
C ARG A 345 18.22 5.46 27.40
N ALA A 346 18.23 4.28 28.01
CA ALA A 346 16.98 3.60 28.37
C ALA A 346 16.12 4.48 29.28
N GLY A 347 14.90 4.76 28.84
CA GLY A 347 13.93 5.58 29.56
C GLY A 347 13.89 7.05 29.16
N ASP A 348 14.74 7.48 28.21
CA ASP A 348 14.54 8.78 27.55
C ASP A 348 13.13 8.84 26.94
N ARG A 349 12.50 10.01 27.01
CA ARG A 349 11.10 10.21 26.57
C ARG A 349 10.83 11.57 25.97
#